data_AF-A0A2S9GPS6-F1
#
_entry.id   AF-A0A2S9GPS6-F1
#
_cell.length_a   1.000
_cell.length_b   1.000
_cell.length_c   1.000
_cell.angle_alpha   90.00
_cell.angle_beta   90.00
_cell.angle_gamma   90.00
#
_symmetry.space_group_name_H-M   'P 1'
#
loop_
_entity.id
_entity.type
_entity.pdbx_description
1 polymer ?
#
loop_
_entity_poly.entity_id
_entity_poly.type
_entity_poly.pdbx_seq_one_letter_code
_entity_poly.pdbx_strand_id
1 'polypeptide(L)' 'DPRVPLVETGVDSIMTVALRRALEKRTGLVLPPTLLWEHPTAAAVTECIVEGYTRITA' A
#
# COMPACT_ATOMS: atom_id res chain seq x y z
N ASP A 1 8.63 -11.65 -4.32
CA ASP A 1 9.34 -11.23 -3.10
C ASP A 1 8.70 -9.93 -2.62
N PRO A 2 8.25 -9.81 -1.35
CA PRO A 2 7.61 -8.60 -0.84
C PRO A 2 8.54 -7.39 -0.72
N ARG A 3 9.86 -7.58 -0.85
CA ARG A 3 10.89 -6.52 -0.79
C ARG A 3 11.30 -6.00 -2.17
N VAL A 4 10.86 -6.66 -3.24
CA VAL A 4 11.10 -6.19 -4.60
C VAL A 4 10.11 -5.06 -4.91
N PRO A 5 10.54 -3.97 -5.57
CA PRO A 5 9.63 -2.93 -6.02
C PRO A 5 8.49 -3.49 -6.87
N LEU A 6 7.28 -3.04 -6.61
CA LEU A 6 6.07 -3.49 -7.31
C LEU A 6 6.18 -3.28 -8.83
N VAL A 7 6.83 -2.20 -9.25
CA VAL A 7 7.11 -1.93 -10.67
C VAL A 7 7.99 -2.99 -11.33
N GLU A 8 8.94 -3.55 -10.61
CA GLU A 8 9.81 -4.64 -11.11
C GLU A 8 9.06 -5.97 -11.19
N THR A 9 7.96 -6.11 -10.44
CA THR A 9 7.07 -7.26 -10.53
C THR A 9 6.04 -7.14 -11.67
N GLY A 10 6.03 -6.02 -12.40
CA GLY A 10 5.10 -5.74 -13.50
C GLY A 10 3.86 -4.93 -13.10
N VAL A 11 3.83 -4.34 -11.91
CA VAL A 11 2.76 -3.44 -11.48
C VAL A 11 2.93 -2.08 -12.14
N ASP A 12 1.99 -1.69 -12.98
CA ASP A 12 1.95 -0.38 -13.62
C ASP A 12 1.14 0.66 -12.81
N SER A 13 1.03 1.88 -13.32
CA SER A 13 0.30 2.97 -12.68
C SER A 13 -1.19 2.69 -12.46
N ILE A 14 -1.85 1.97 -13.37
CA ILE A 14 -3.28 1.63 -13.25
C ILE A 14 -3.45 0.57 -12.17
N MET A 15 -2.62 -0.46 -12.17
CA MET A 15 -2.60 -1.50 -11.15
C MET A 15 -2.28 -0.91 -9.77
N THR A 16 -1.40 0.09 -9.69
CA THR A 16 -1.07 0.82 -8.47
C THR A 16 -2.30 1.52 -7.88
N VAL A 17 -3.08 2.21 -8.72
CA VAL A 17 -4.33 2.85 -8.28
C VAL A 17 -5.36 1.81 -7.83
N ALA A 18 -5.53 0.73 -8.59
CA ALA A 18 -6.46 -0.34 -8.25
C ALA A 18 -6.08 -1.04 -6.93
N LEU A 19 -4.79 -1.30 -6.72
CA LEU A 19 -4.25 -1.88 -5.49
C LEU A 19 -4.54 -0.98 -4.30
N ARG A 20 -4.27 0.33 -4.40
CA ARG A 20 -4.60 1.30 -3.34
C ARG A 20 -6.08 1.26 -2.99
N ARG A 21 -6.97 1.31 -3.99
CA ARG A 21 -8.42 1.25 -3.77
C ARG A 21 -8.86 -0.06 -3.12
N ALA A 22 -8.27 -1.19 -3.52
CA ALA A 22 -8.54 -2.48 -2.92
C ALA A 22 -8.10 -2.53 -1.44
N LEU A 23 -6.94 -1.95 -1.12
CA LEU A 23 -6.44 -1.84 0.24
C LEU A 23 -7.34 -0.94 1.09
N GLU A 24 -7.71 0.25 0.62
CA GLU A 24 -8.66 1.14 1.30
C GLU A 24 -9.98 0.42 1.62
N LYS A 25 -10.54 -0.30 0.64
CA LYS A 25 -11.79 -1.05 0.82
C LYS A 25 -11.67 -2.19 1.83
N ARG A 26 -10.55 -2.91 1.84
CA ARG A 26 -10.32 -4.04 2.76
C ARG A 26 -9.97 -3.58 4.16
N THR A 27 -9.29 -2.44 4.26
CA THR A 27 -8.77 -1.95 5.54
C THR A 27 -9.66 -0.93 6.23
N GLY A 28 -10.53 -0.25 5.48
CA GLY A 28 -11.28 0.89 5.97
C GLY A 28 -10.43 2.14 6.19
N LEU A 29 -9.14 2.10 5.84
CA LEU A 29 -8.23 3.24 5.95
C LEU A 29 -8.33 4.13 4.70
N VAL A 30 -8.11 5.42 4.88
CA VAL A 30 -7.87 6.35 3.78
C VAL A 30 -6.37 6.37 3.50
N LEU A 31 -5.96 5.85 2.34
CA LEU A 31 -4.55 5.71 2.00
C LEU A 31 -4.11 6.83 1.05
N PRO A 32 -2.97 7.50 1.29
CA PRO A 32 -2.51 8.58 0.44
C PRO A 32 -2.21 8.07 -0.97
N PRO A 33 -2.49 8.86 -2.03
CA PRO A 33 -2.22 8.46 -3.41
C PRO A 33 -0.72 8.32 -3.70
N THR A 34 0.14 8.92 -2.87
CA THR A 34 1.61 8.81 -2.94
C THR A 34 2.16 7.58 -2.22
N LEU A 35 1.33 6.80 -1.52
CA LEU A 35 1.79 5.68 -0.67
C LEU A 35 2.70 4.71 -1.43
N LEU A 36 2.31 4.31 -2.64
CA LEU A 36 3.06 3.35 -3.46
C LEU A 36 4.32 3.96 -4.08
N TRP A 37 4.45 5.29 -4.10
CA TRP A 37 5.68 5.98 -4.48
C TRP A 37 6.65 6.14 -3.32
N GLU A 38 6.14 6.41 -2.12
CA GLU A 38 6.91 6.50 -0.89
C GLU A 38 7.34 5.12 -0.39
N HIS A 39 6.50 4.11 -0.64
CA HIS A 39 6.67 2.72 -0.23
C HIS A 39 6.49 1.81 -1.46
N PRO A 40 7.52 1.65 -2.31
CA PRO A 40 7.39 0.93 -3.57
C PRO A 40 7.31 -0.58 -3.42
N THR A 41 7.39 -1.12 -2.20
CA THR A 41 7.41 -2.56 -1.93
C THR A 41 6.18 -2.98 -1.15
N ALA A 42 5.72 -4.21 -1.36
CA ALA A 42 4.58 -4.75 -0.63
C ALA A 42 4.83 -4.80 0.89
N ALA A 43 6.08 -5.05 1.31
CA ALA A 43 6.48 -5.02 2.72
C ALA A 43 6.28 -3.63 3.33
N ALA A 44 6.81 -2.57 2.70
CA ALA A 44 6.72 -1.21 3.23
C ALA A 44 5.27 -0.69 3.27
N VAL A 45 4.46 -1.03 2.26
CA VAL A 45 3.01 -0.72 2.27
C VAL A 45 2.31 -1.41 3.44
N THR A 46 2.66 -2.67 3.71
CA THR A 46 2.06 -3.43 4.82
C THR A 46 2.42 -2.81 6.17
N GLU A 47 3.69 -2.43 6.37
CA GLU A 47 4.14 -1.76 7.60
C GLU A 47 3.39 -0.44 7.83
N CYS A 48 3.24 0.40 6.80
CA CYS A 48 2.48 1.65 6.88
C CYS A 48 1.01 1.41 7.27
N ILE A 49 0.38 0.38 6.69
CA ILE A 49 -1.00 0.01 7.01
C ILE A 49 -1.13 -0.46 8.47
N VAL A 50 -0.22 -1.32 8.93
CA VAL A 50 -0.23 -1.83 10.32
C VAL A 50 -0.07 -0.67 11.30
N GLU A 51 0.84 0.26 11.04
CA GLU A 51 1.02 1.45 11.87
C GLU A 51 -0.24 2.33 11.92
N GLY A 52 -0.89 2.54 10.77
CA GLY A 52 -2.16 3.26 10.68
C GLY A 52 -3.29 2.58 11.47
N TYR A 53 -3.37 1.26 11.43
CA TYR A 53 -4.35 0.47 12.17
C TYR A 53 -4.17 0.57 13.69
N THR A 54 -2.94 0.47 14.17
CA THR A 54 -2.62 0.58 15.60
C THR A 54 -3.01 1.95 16.15
N ARG A 55 -2.84 3.02 15.37
CA ARG A 55 -3.23 4.38 15.77
C ARG A 55 -4.74 4.62 15.85
N ILE A 56 -5.57 3.81 15.15
CA ILE A 56 -7.04 3.93 15.21
C ILE A 56 -7.65 3.13 16.36
N THR A 57 -6.99 2.05 16.79
CA THR A 57 -7.51 1.12 17.80
C THR A 57 -6.95 1.34 19.20
N ALA A 58 -5.96 2.22 19.37
CA ALA A 58 -5.41 2.67 20.65
C ALA A 58 -6.06 3.99 21.09
#